data_AF-A0A9J6C360-F1
#
_entry.id   AF-A0A9J6C360-F1
#
_cell.length_a   1.000
_cell.length_b   1.000
_cell.length_c   1.000
_cell.angle_alpha   90.00
_cell.angle_beta   90.00
_cell.angle_gamma   90.00
#
_symmetry.space_group_name_H-M   'P 1'
#
loop_
_entity.id
_entity.type
_entity.pdbx_description
1 polymer ?
#
loop_
_entity_poly.entity_id
_entity_poly.type
_entity_poly.pdbx_seq_one_letter_code
_entity_poly.pdbx_strand_id
1 'polypeptide(L)'
;MAASNSNHRGGGIQLGSAWFQRKINLRPQHRGVHLVTEEILRQMPELGQFSVGLCHVQILHTSASLALNESWDPDVRDDMEMMLNKIVPEGLPYRHSCEGPDDMPAHVKACFLGSSLTIPITDGKLSLGTWQGVWLCEHRDHAGSRKLVITLSGCPRDSARSPLSPVSPIASTSS
;
A
#
# COMPACT_ATOMS: atom_id res chain seq x y z
N MET A 1 34.44 -34.85 -9.00
CA MET A 1 32.98 -34.65 -9.06
C MET A 1 32.54 -34.14 -7.70
N ALA A 2 32.39 -32.83 -7.54
CA ALA A 2 31.92 -32.23 -6.29
C ALA A 2 30.41 -32.04 -6.38
N ALA A 3 29.68 -32.68 -5.48
CA ALA A 3 28.23 -32.54 -5.35
C ALA A 3 27.92 -31.09 -4.94
N SER A 4 27.22 -30.36 -5.80
CA SER A 4 26.61 -29.08 -5.45
C SER A 4 25.44 -29.37 -4.51
N ASN A 5 25.61 -29.14 -3.22
CA ASN A 5 24.51 -29.11 -2.27
C ASN A 5 23.67 -27.85 -2.50
N SER A 6 22.70 -27.93 -3.42
CA SER A 6 21.59 -27.00 -3.50
C SER A 6 20.71 -27.19 -2.26
N ASN A 7 20.94 -26.39 -1.22
CA ASN A 7 20.09 -26.35 -0.04
C ASN A 7 18.76 -25.64 -0.41
N HIS A 8 17.85 -26.38 -1.02
CA HIS A 8 16.42 -26.09 -0.94
C HIS A 8 15.95 -26.40 0.49
N ARG A 9 15.89 -25.37 1.34
CA ARG A 9 14.98 -25.34 2.50
C ARG A 9 13.76 -24.54 2.01
N GLY A 10 12.62 -25.14 1.73
CA GLY A 10 11.80 -25.92 2.66
C GLY A 10 10.95 -24.93 3.45
N GLY A 11 9.65 -24.83 3.11
CA GLY A 11 8.70 -23.93 3.78
C GLY A 11 8.62 -24.23 5.28
N GLY A 12 9.38 -23.47 6.06
CA GLY A 12 9.44 -23.55 7.53
C GLY A 12 8.91 -22.28 8.18
N ILE A 13 8.60 -22.38 9.47
CA ILE A 13 8.20 -21.24 10.31
C ILE A 13 9.36 -20.25 10.38
N GLN A 14 9.13 -18.99 10.03
CA GLN A 14 10.09 -17.91 10.24
C GLN A 14 9.89 -17.31 11.64
N LEU A 15 10.99 -17.14 12.36
CA LEU A 15 11.01 -16.55 13.70
C LEU A 15 11.64 -15.15 13.60
N GLY A 16 10.88 -14.13 13.96
CA GLY A 16 11.31 -12.74 13.94
C GLY A 16 10.11 -11.81 13.84
N SER A 17 10.14 -10.68 14.56
CA SER A 17 9.09 -9.68 14.49
C SER A 17 9.71 -8.30 14.48
N ALA A 18 9.50 -7.57 13.40
CA ALA A 18 9.74 -6.14 13.32
C ALA A 18 8.44 -5.41 12.98
N TRP A 19 8.37 -4.18 13.46
CA TRP A 19 7.28 -3.25 13.18
C TRP A 19 7.89 -1.96 12.66
N PHE A 20 7.33 -1.44 11.58
CA PHE A 20 7.71 -0.16 11.00
C PHE A 20 6.44 0.62 10.67
N GLN A 21 6.40 1.91 10.99
CA GLN A 21 5.26 2.76 10.65
C GLN A 21 5.74 4.09 10.07
N ARG A 22 5.07 4.54 9.01
CA ARG A 22 5.34 5.83 8.37
C ARG A 22 4.05 6.52 7.94
N LYS A 23 4.04 7.85 8.07
CA LYS A 23 3.05 8.71 7.43
C LYS A 23 3.57 9.15 6.07
N ILE A 24 2.75 9.02 5.03
CA ILE A 24 3.07 9.49 3.67
C ILE A 24 1.95 10.38 3.14
N ASN A 25 2.26 11.19 2.14
CA ASN A 25 1.29 12.03 1.46
C ASN A 25 1.18 11.57 0.00
N LEU A 26 -0.04 11.39 -0.46
CA LEU A 26 -0.36 11.25 -1.87
C LEU A 26 -0.58 12.63 -2.48
N ARG A 27 -0.19 12.81 -3.73
CA ARG A 27 -0.48 14.01 -4.52
C ARG A 27 -2.00 14.25 -4.55
N PRO A 28 -2.45 15.51 -4.53
CA PRO A 28 -3.85 15.84 -4.74
C PRO A 28 -4.35 15.24 -6.05
N GLN A 29 -5.57 14.70 -6.02
CA GLN A 29 -6.25 14.18 -7.19
C GLN A 29 -7.60 14.90 -7.32
N HIS A 30 -8.10 14.98 -8.56
CA HIS A 30 -9.50 15.30 -8.79
C HIS A 30 -10.36 14.07 -8.45
N ARG A 31 -11.68 14.26 -8.38
CA ARG A 31 -12.63 13.14 -8.24
C ARG A 31 -12.33 12.03 -9.24
N GLY A 32 -12.36 10.79 -8.77
CA GLY A 32 -12.20 9.61 -9.59
C GLY A 32 -11.40 8.51 -8.89
N VAL A 33 -11.10 7.46 -9.64
CA VAL A 33 -10.33 6.31 -9.17
C VAL A 33 -8.92 6.34 -9.74
N HIS A 34 -7.93 6.39 -8.87
CA HIS A 34 -6.53 6.66 -9.24
C HIS A 34 -5.63 5.51 -8.80
N LEU A 35 -4.80 4.98 -9.71
CA LEU A 35 -3.78 3.98 -9.34
C LEU A 35 -2.60 4.66 -8.64
N VAL A 36 -2.37 4.31 -7.37
CA VAL A 36 -1.38 4.95 -6.50
C VAL A 36 -0.31 4.00 -5.97
N THR A 37 -0.28 2.74 -6.45
CA THR A 37 0.68 1.71 -6.02
C THR A 37 2.14 2.20 -6.06
N GLU A 38 2.59 2.73 -7.20
CA GLU A 38 3.99 3.18 -7.37
C GLU A 38 4.33 4.39 -6.49
N GLU A 39 3.36 5.28 -6.29
CA GLU A 39 3.53 6.45 -5.43
C GLU A 39 3.69 6.06 -3.96
N ILE A 40 2.97 5.02 -3.52
CA ILE A 40 3.11 4.42 -2.20
C ILE A 40 4.47 3.73 -2.08
N LEU A 41 4.84 2.87 -3.04
CA LEU A 41 6.07 2.06 -2.98
C LEU A 41 7.33 2.94 -2.94
N ARG A 42 7.37 4.03 -3.70
CA ARG A 42 8.49 4.99 -3.68
C ARG A 42 8.71 5.62 -2.30
N GLN A 43 7.65 5.73 -1.49
CA GLN A 43 7.72 6.30 -0.14
C GLN A 43 7.91 5.23 0.96
N MET A 44 8.03 3.95 0.58
CA MET A 44 8.16 2.81 1.50
C MET A 44 9.34 1.86 1.17
N PRO A 45 10.59 2.35 1.05
CA PRO A 45 11.76 1.50 0.79
C PRO A 45 11.99 0.42 1.86
N GLU A 46 11.53 0.64 3.10
CA GLU A 46 11.64 -0.31 4.22
C GLU A 46 10.85 -1.60 3.98
N LEU A 47 9.88 -1.60 3.05
CA LEU A 47 9.23 -2.82 2.58
C LEU A 47 10.26 -3.87 2.15
N GLY A 48 11.34 -3.42 1.52
CA GLY A 48 12.44 -4.27 1.09
C GLY A 48 13.16 -4.99 2.23
N GLN A 49 12.99 -4.58 3.48
CA GLN A 49 13.64 -5.17 4.64
C GLN A 49 12.87 -6.34 5.25
N PHE A 50 11.64 -6.61 4.81
CA PHE A 50 10.82 -7.72 5.31
C PHE A 50 10.89 -8.92 4.37
N SER A 51 10.99 -10.14 4.91
CA SER A 51 10.89 -11.40 4.15
C SER A 51 9.44 -11.84 3.99
N VAL A 52 8.67 -11.80 5.07
CA VAL A 52 7.25 -12.15 5.11
C VAL A 52 6.53 -11.27 6.13
N GLY A 53 5.31 -10.85 5.84
CA GLY A 53 4.57 -9.97 6.75
C GLY A 53 3.26 -9.45 6.20
N LEU A 54 2.77 -8.37 6.80
CA LEU A 54 1.60 -7.61 6.39
C LEU A 54 1.98 -6.13 6.23
N CYS A 55 1.48 -5.52 5.16
CA CYS A 55 1.48 -4.09 4.94
C CYS A 55 0.05 -3.59 5.14
N HIS A 56 -0.18 -2.88 6.23
CA HIS A 56 -1.45 -2.20 6.51
C HIS A 56 -1.37 -0.75 6.05
N VAL A 57 -2.32 -0.32 5.22
CA VAL A 57 -2.40 1.03 4.66
C VAL A 57 -3.71 1.65 5.11
N GLN A 58 -3.66 2.69 5.93
CA GLN A 58 -4.82 3.43 6.43
C GLN A 58 -4.85 4.82 5.81
N ILE A 59 -5.97 5.22 5.18
CA ILE A 59 -6.20 6.62 4.80
C ILE A 59 -6.73 7.39 6.00
N LEU A 60 -6.19 8.59 6.25
CA LEU A 60 -6.60 9.48 7.34
C LEU A 60 -7.63 10.52 6.87
N HIS A 61 -8.57 10.09 6.04
CA HIS A 61 -9.60 10.94 5.43
C HIS A 61 -10.93 10.19 5.41
N THR A 62 -12.02 10.94 5.53
CA THR A 62 -13.39 10.42 5.61
C THR A 62 -14.17 10.58 4.31
N SER A 63 -13.62 11.32 3.34
CA SER A 63 -14.21 11.62 2.03
C SER A 63 -13.41 11.02 0.87
N ALA A 64 -12.51 10.07 1.15
CA ALA A 64 -11.76 9.29 0.18
C ALA A 64 -11.56 7.88 0.73
N SER A 65 -11.37 6.89 -0.14
CA SER A 65 -11.21 5.49 0.23
C SER A 65 -10.05 4.82 -0.50
N LEU A 66 -9.72 3.62 -0.04
CA LEU A 66 -8.72 2.76 -0.67
C LEU A 66 -9.41 1.49 -1.18
N ALA A 67 -8.97 1.00 -2.34
CA ALA A 67 -9.42 -0.27 -2.88
C ALA A 67 -8.23 -1.02 -3.50
N LEU A 68 -8.34 -2.35 -3.58
CA LEU A 68 -7.38 -3.19 -4.29
C LEU A 68 -8.08 -3.83 -5.49
N ASN A 69 -7.72 -3.41 -6.70
CA ASN A 69 -8.40 -3.83 -7.92
C ASN A 69 -7.50 -3.59 -9.16
N GLU A 70 -8.05 -3.64 -10.37
CA GLU A 70 -7.30 -3.70 -11.63
C GLU A 70 -6.30 -2.55 -11.84
N SER A 71 -5.06 -2.88 -12.23
CA SER A 71 -3.97 -1.94 -12.47
C SER A 71 -3.57 -1.79 -13.94
N TRP A 72 -4.24 -2.51 -14.84
CA TRP A 72 -3.91 -2.55 -16.27
C TRP A 72 -4.79 -1.63 -17.12
N ASP A 73 -6.10 -1.88 -17.13
CA ASP A 73 -7.05 -1.13 -17.96
C ASP A 73 -7.56 0.14 -17.24
N PRO A 74 -7.31 1.36 -17.77
CA PRO A 74 -7.86 2.58 -17.20
C PRO A 74 -9.39 2.64 -17.25
N ASP A 75 -10.05 1.99 -18.22
CA ASP A 75 -11.51 2.08 -18.38
C ASP A 75 -12.25 1.52 -17.16
N VAL A 76 -11.66 0.51 -16.50
CA VAL A 76 -12.21 -0.08 -15.26
C VAL A 76 -12.31 0.97 -14.14
N ARG A 77 -11.39 1.94 -14.10
CA ARG A 77 -11.42 3.03 -13.10
C ARG A 77 -12.49 4.06 -13.44
N ASP A 78 -12.68 4.36 -14.71
CA ASP A 78 -13.71 5.30 -15.18
C ASP A 78 -15.12 4.70 -14.97
N ASP A 79 -15.31 3.42 -15.29
CA ASP A 79 -16.55 2.68 -15.04
C ASP A 79 -16.86 2.58 -13.55
N MET A 80 -15.84 2.35 -12.72
CA MET A 80 -16.01 2.32 -11.27
C MET A 80 -16.48 3.70 -10.75
N GLU A 81 -15.88 4.79 -11.20
CA GLU A 81 -16.30 6.14 -10.80
C GLU A 81 -17.74 6.45 -11.26
N MET A 82 -18.07 6.09 -12.51
CA MET A 82 -19.44 6.21 -13.03
C MET A 82 -20.43 5.43 -12.15
N MET A 83 -20.09 4.20 -11.77
CA MET A 83 -20.95 3.37 -10.92
C MET A 83 -21.08 3.94 -9.50
N LEU A 84 -20.00 4.43 -8.90
CA LEU A 84 -20.04 5.08 -7.59
C LEU A 84 -20.97 6.30 -7.58
N ASN A 85 -20.92 7.14 -8.63
CA ASN A 85 -21.82 8.28 -8.79
C ASN A 85 -23.28 7.88 -9.01
N LYS A 86 -23.53 6.71 -9.61
CA LYS A 86 -24.89 6.21 -9.81
C LYS A 86 -25.49 5.58 -8.56
N ILE A 87 -24.69 4.90 -7.73
CA ILE A 87 -25.15 4.31 -6.45
C ILE A 87 -25.31 5.38 -5.38
N VAL A 88 -24.40 6.36 -5.36
CA VAL A 88 -24.40 7.46 -4.39
C VAL A 88 -24.41 8.79 -5.15
N PRO A 89 -25.56 9.18 -5.72
CA PRO A 89 -25.67 10.39 -6.51
C PRO A 89 -25.61 11.65 -5.65
N GLU A 90 -25.03 12.69 -6.23
CA GLU A 90 -25.21 14.05 -5.75
C GLU A 90 -26.69 14.46 -5.91
N GLY A 91 -27.19 15.28 -4.99
CA GLY A 91 -28.54 15.84 -5.08
C GLY A 91 -29.64 15.02 -4.38
N LEU A 92 -29.31 13.90 -3.72
CA LEU A 92 -30.20 13.37 -2.69
C LEU A 92 -30.34 14.37 -1.53
N PRO A 93 -31.45 14.35 -0.77
CA PRO A 93 -31.71 15.31 0.31
C PRO A 93 -30.86 14.99 1.56
N TYR A 94 -29.53 15.00 1.40
CA TYR A 94 -28.58 14.83 2.47
C TYR A 94 -28.66 16.02 3.44
N ARG A 95 -28.67 15.72 4.74
CA ARG A 95 -28.68 16.74 5.80
C ARG A 95 -27.32 17.39 6.01
N HIS A 96 -26.25 16.66 5.69
CA HIS A 96 -24.88 17.14 5.75
C HIS A 96 -24.49 17.61 4.34
N SER A 97 -24.23 18.89 4.17
CA SER A 97 -23.91 19.49 2.86
C SER A 97 -23.15 20.79 3.01
N CYS A 98 -22.50 21.00 4.15
CA CYS A 98 -21.86 22.28 4.48
C CYS A 98 -20.62 22.55 3.62
N GLU A 99 -19.99 21.50 3.08
CA GLU A 99 -18.79 21.64 2.23
C GLU A 99 -19.08 21.49 0.72
N GLY A 100 -20.34 21.49 0.31
CA GLY A 100 -20.74 21.40 -1.10
C GLY A 100 -21.61 20.18 -1.43
N PRO A 101 -22.04 20.04 -2.70
CA PRO A 101 -22.92 18.95 -3.15
C PRO A 101 -22.25 17.57 -3.13
N ASP A 102 -20.91 17.53 -3.17
CA ASP A 102 -20.11 16.32 -3.17
C ASP A 102 -19.75 15.79 -1.77
N ASP A 103 -20.05 16.56 -0.71
CA ASP A 103 -19.59 16.33 0.65
C ASP A 103 -20.12 15.02 1.25
N MET A 104 -21.43 14.94 1.51
CA MET A 104 -22.03 13.72 2.07
C MET A 104 -21.96 12.51 1.14
N PRO A 105 -22.14 12.62 -0.19
CA PRO A 105 -21.87 11.51 -1.11
C PRO A 105 -20.48 10.92 -0.92
N ALA A 106 -19.45 11.76 -0.76
CA ALA A 106 -18.08 11.31 -0.55
C ALA A 106 -17.92 10.50 0.74
N HIS A 107 -18.58 10.91 1.82
CA HIS A 107 -18.61 10.15 3.07
C HIS A 107 -19.29 8.78 2.92
N VAL A 108 -20.42 8.72 2.21
CA VAL A 108 -21.14 7.45 1.97
C VAL A 108 -20.29 6.49 1.13
N LYS A 109 -19.71 6.97 0.01
CA LYS A 109 -18.81 6.17 -0.84
C LYS A 109 -17.60 5.66 -0.06
N ALA A 110 -17.02 6.50 0.80
CA ALA A 110 -15.90 6.11 1.65
C ALA A 110 -16.27 5.01 2.65
N CYS A 111 -17.47 5.03 3.23
CA CYS A 111 -17.96 3.95 4.10
C CYS A 111 -18.18 2.63 3.36
N PHE A 112 -18.58 2.65 2.08
CA PHE A 112 -18.79 1.43 1.29
C PHE A 112 -17.49 0.75 0.88
N LEU A 113 -16.49 1.53 0.44
CA LEU A 113 -15.21 0.97 -0.01
C LEU A 113 -14.24 0.70 1.15
N GLY A 114 -14.29 1.53 2.19
CA GLY A 114 -13.44 1.40 3.37
C GLY A 114 -12.20 2.28 3.35
N SER A 115 -11.62 2.47 4.53
CA SER A 115 -10.50 3.38 4.77
C SER A 115 -9.15 2.69 4.91
N SER A 116 -9.07 1.37 4.71
CA SER A 116 -7.80 0.66 4.83
C SER A 116 -7.69 -0.57 3.95
N LEU A 117 -6.44 -0.96 3.68
CA LEU A 117 -6.06 -2.20 3.03
C LEU A 117 -5.05 -2.94 3.92
N THR A 118 -5.09 -4.27 3.91
CA THR A 118 -4.04 -5.10 4.50
C THR A 118 -3.54 -6.07 3.45
N ILE A 119 -2.29 -5.92 3.03
CA ILE A 119 -1.71 -6.61 1.88
C ILE A 119 -0.53 -7.46 2.36
N PRO A 120 -0.44 -8.76 2.02
CA PRO A 120 0.69 -9.58 2.42
C PRO A 120 2.01 -9.10 1.82
N ILE A 121 3.09 -9.27 2.56
CA ILE A 121 4.47 -8.99 2.12
C ILE A 121 5.14 -10.34 1.85
N THR A 122 5.75 -10.48 0.68
CA THR A 122 6.60 -11.64 0.32
C THR A 122 7.86 -11.13 -0.34
N ASP A 123 9.02 -11.54 0.17
CA ASP A 123 10.35 -11.17 -0.31
C ASP A 123 10.49 -9.66 -0.55
N GLY A 124 10.01 -8.89 0.44
CA GLY A 124 9.97 -7.44 0.52
C GLY A 124 9.26 -6.75 -0.63
N LYS A 125 8.24 -7.40 -1.17
CA LYS A 125 7.28 -6.83 -2.12
C LYS A 125 5.86 -7.03 -1.59
N LEU A 126 4.95 -6.16 -2.02
CA LEU A 126 3.52 -6.39 -1.84
C LEU A 126 3.11 -7.60 -2.68
N SER A 127 2.41 -8.55 -2.06
CA SER A 127 1.93 -9.77 -2.71
C SER A 127 0.60 -9.47 -3.39
N LEU A 128 0.69 -8.92 -4.60
CA LEU A 128 -0.44 -8.56 -5.44
C LEU A 128 -0.65 -9.64 -6.51
N GLY A 129 -1.91 -9.91 -6.86
CA GLY A 129 -2.24 -10.65 -8.08
C GLY A 129 -1.76 -9.88 -9.32
N THR A 130 -1.65 -10.57 -10.46
CA THR A 130 -1.11 -10.01 -11.72
C THR A 130 -1.72 -8.67 -12.10
N TRP A 131 -3.02 -8.52 -11.89
CA TRP A 131 -3.78 -7.32 -12.23
C TRP A 131 -4.07 -6.42 -11.04
N GLN A 132 -3.66 -6.77 -9.82
CA GLN A 132 -4.01 -5.97 -8.66
C GLN A 132 -3.09 -4.77 -8.49
N GLY A 133 -3.68 -3.65 -8.10
CA GLY A 133 -3.01 -2.43 -7.68
C GLY A 133 -3.84 -1.71 -6.63
N VAL A 134 -3.18 -0.82 -5.89
CA VAL A 134 -3.80 0.03 -4.88
C VAL A 134 -4.40 1.24 -5.56
N TRP A 135 -5.70 1.43 -5.38
CA TRP A 135 -6.43 2.61 -5.82
C TRP A 135 -6.64 3.58 -4.66
N LEU A 136 -6.54 4.87 -4.98
CA LEU A 136 -7.16 5.96 -4.24
C LEU A 136 -8.47 6.29 -4.95
N CYS A 137 -9.61 6.09 -4.28
CA CYS A 137 -10.89 6.59 -4.76
C CYS A 137 -11.12 7.96 -4.12
N GLU A 138 -10.92 9.01 -4.91
CA GLU A 138 -11.17 10.39 -4.52
C GLU A 138 -12.61 10.75 -4.84
N HIS A 139 -13.41 11.09 -3.83
CA HIS A 139 -14.84 11.32 -4.01
C HIS A 139 -15.20 12.80 -4.08
N ARG A 140 -14.27 13.71 -3.76
CA ARG A 140 -14.44 15.16 -3.80
C ARG A 140 -13.92 15.72 -5.12
N ASP A 141 -14.61 16.71 -5.68
CA ASP A 141 -14.19 17.36 -6.93
C ASP A 141 -12.88 18.13 -6.77
N HIS A 142 -12.73 18.79 -5.61
CA HIS A 142 -11.58 19.64 -5.28
C HIS A 142 -10.92 19.17 -3.99
N ALA A 143 -10.15 18.08 -4.07
CA ALA A 143 -9.45 17.53 -2.92
C ALA A 143 -8.02 18.05 -2.77
N GLY A 144 -7.58 18.19 -1.53
CA GLY A 144 -6.18 18.36 -1.19
C GLY A 144 -5.40 17.03 -1.21
N SER A 145 -4.14 17.08 -0.80
CA SER A 145 -3.32 15.88 -0.61
C SER A 145 -3.94 14.91 0.41
N ARG A 146 -3.93 13.61 0.10
CA ARG A 146 -4.42 12.56 0.99
C ARG A 146 -3.27 11.97 1.80
N LYS A 147 -3.52 11.78 3.09
CA LYS A 147 -2.54 11.30 4.09
C LYS A 147 -2.79 9.84 4.34
N LEU A 148 -1.73 9.04 4.26
CA LEU A 148 -1.76 7.62 4.61
C LEU A 148 -0.88 7.37 5.83
N VAL A 149 -1.29 6.45 6.69
CA VAL A 149 -0.42 5.77 7.66
C VAL A 149 -0.20 4.35 7.14
N ILE A 150 1.07 3.97 6.95
CA ILE A 150 1.45 2.64 6.52
C ILE A 150 2.22 1.96 7.65
N THR A 151 1.74 0.79 8.06
CA THR A 151 2.36 -0.08 9.05
C THR A 151 2.82 -1.36 8.37
N LEU A 152 4.10 -1.68 8.47
CA LEU A 152 4.68 -2.96 8.08
C LEU A 152 4.92 -3.79 9.34
N SER A 153 4.49 -5.05 9.33
CA SER A 153 4.78 -5.99 10.43
C SER A 153 5.09 -7.38 9.89
N GLY A 154 6.11 -8.03 10.45
CA GLY A 154 6.51 -9.35 9.99
C GLY A 154 7.97 -9.68 10.31
N CYS A 155 8.50 -10.71 9.64
CA CYS A 155 9.88 -11.13 9.78
C CYS A 155 10.79 -10.25 8.92
N PRO A 156 11.87 -9.67 9.48
CA PRO A 156 12.93 -9.05 8.68
C PRO A 156 13.63 -10.08 7.78
N ARG A 157 14.22 -9.62 6.68
CA ARG A 157 15.18 -10.42 5.93
C ARG A 157 16.44 -10.62 6.78
N ASP A 158 17.03 -11.82 6.68
CA ASP A 158 18.34 -12.08 7.27
C ASP A 158 19.38 -11.08 6.73
N SER A 159 19.98 -10.31 7.65
CA SER A 159 21.04 -9.35 7.35
C SER A 159 22.27 -9.99 6.70
N ALA A 160 22.43 -11.31 6.80
CA ALA A 160 23.48 -12.09 6.15
C ALA A 160 23.35 -12.18 4.61
N ARG A 161 22.28 -11.65 4.01
CA ARG A 161 22.08 -11.59 2.54
C ARG A 161 22.23 -10.19 1.93
N SER A 162 22.72 -9.20 2.68
CA SER A 162 23.14 -7.92 2.09
C SER A 162 24.45 -8.11 1.31
N PRO A 163 24.52 -7.83 -0.01
CA PRO A 163 25.78 -7.89 -0.76
C PRO A 163 26.77 -6.77 -0.40
N LEU A 164 26.50 -5.99 0.65
CA LEU A 164 27.39 -4.95 1.14
C LEU A 164 27.56 -5.11 2.66
N SER A 165 28.50 -5.94 3.06
CA SER A 165 29.18 -5.82 4.35
C SER A 165 30.64 -5.46 4.07
N PRO A 166 31.19 -4.39 4.68
CA PRO A 166 32.62 -4.12 4.59
C PRO A 166 33.38 -5.24 5.30
N VAL A 167 34.32 -5.85 4.59
CA VAL A 167 35.26 -6.81 5.17
C VAL A 167 35.99 -6.11 6.32
N SER A 168 35.79 -6.58 7.56
CA SER A 168 36.63 -6.13 8.68
C SER A 168 38.08 -6.56 8.42
N PRO A 169 39.07 -5.67 8.59
CA PRO A 169 40.46 -6.06 8.45
C PRO A 169 40.85 -7.05 9.56
N ILE A 170 41.42 -8.17 9.13
CA ILE A 170 42.07 -9.15 9.99
C ILE A 170 43.12 -8.42 10.84
N ALA A 171 43.03 -8.61 12.16
CA ALA A 171 44.08 -8.25 13.09
C ALA A 171 45.35 -9.07 12.75
N SER A 172 46.43 -8.41 12.33
CA SER A 172 47.75 -8.99 12.30
C SER A 172 48.46 -8.69 13.63
N THR A 173 48.60 -9.72 14.45
CA THR A 173 49.51 -9.77 15.59
C THR A 173 50.95 -9.98 15.13
N SER A 174 51.90 -9.46 15.93
CA SER A 174 53.37 -9.68 15.95
C SER A 174 54.17 -9.20 14.73
N SER A 175 55.22 -8.37 14.88
CA SER A 175 56.33 -8.44 15.85
C SER A 175 56.80 -7.06 16.32
#